data_AF-A0A494G9V3-F1
#
_entry.id   AF-A0A494G9V3-F1
#
_cell.length_a   1.000
_cell.length_b   1.000
_cell.length_c   1.000
_cell.angle_alpha   90.00
_cell.angle_beta   90.00
_cell.angle_gamma   90.00
#
_symmetry.space_group_name_H-M   'P 1'
#
loop_
_entity.id
_entity.type
_entity.pdbx_description
1 polymer ?
#
loop_
_entity_poly.entity_id
_entity_poly.type
_entity_poly.pdbx_seq_one_letter_code
_entity_poly.pdbx_strand_id
1 'polypeptide(L)'
;MFDYQRAWYEAGLRERIRNVLKSRQIGATWYFAREAFIDALTTGRNQIFLSASKAQAHVFKQYIIQFAKDAAGVELKGEPMVLPNGATLYFLGTNARTAQSYHGNLYLDEYFWIQRFQELRKVASGMAIHSKWRQTYFSTPSSLAHEAYPFWSGALFNRGRKKEDHIRVDVSHANLQDGRRCADGQWKQIVTVEDAIAGGCNLFDLDQLRLEYSDADFENLLMCGFIDDTASVFPLSMLMRGMVDSWEVWEDFRHWSPRPFGNREVWVGYDPNGGGGDSAALVVVA
;
A
#
# COMPACT_ATOMS: atom_id res chain seq x y z
N MET A 1 -6.33 -17.78 -8.41
CA MET A 1 -6.24 -17.10 -7.11
C MET A 1 -5.46 -18.02 -6.21
N PHE A 2 -4.40 -17.52 -5.58
CA PHE A 2 -3.56 -18.28 -4.65
C PHE A 2 -4.22 -18.34 -3.27
N ASP A 3 -3.76 -19.23 -2.39
CA ASP A 3 -4.47 -19.53 -1.14
C ASP A 3 -4.44 -18.37 -0.13
N TYR A 4 -3.35 -17.60 -0.05
CA TYR A 4 -3.30 -16.39 0.77
C TYR A 4 -4.30 -15.32 0.30
N GLN A 5 -4.54 -15.22 -1.02
CA GLN A 5 -5.57 -14.33 -1.56
C GLN A 5 -6.98 -14.81 -1.21
N ARG A 6 -7.18 -16.14 -1.12
CA ARG A 6 -8.44 -16.73 -0.62
C ARG A 6 -8.66 -16.38 0.85
N ALA A 7 -7.62 -16.44 1.68
CA ALA A 7 -7.71 -16.02 3.07
C ALA A 7 -8.13 -14.54 3.18
N TRP A 8 -7.58 -13.66 2.33
CA TRP A 8 -8.03 -12.26 2.25
C TRP A 8 -9.51 -12.15 1.89
N TYR A 9 -9.97 -12.90 0.89
CA TYR A 9 -11.39 -12.93 0.50
C TYR A 9 -12.29 -13.32 1.66
N GLU A 10 -11.99 -14.43 2.33
CA GLU A 10 -12.80 -14.93 3.45
C GLU A 10 -12.82 -13.95 4.63
N ALA A 11 -11.67 -13.36 4.96
CA ALA A 11 -11.60 -12.30 5.95
C ALA A 11 -12.45 -11.09 5.51
N GLY A 12 -12.44 -10.73 4.22
CA GLY A 12 -13.22 -9.61 3.68
C GLY A 12 -14.72 -9.78 3.87
N LEU A 13 -15.22 -11.01 3.89
CA LEU A 13 -16.65 -11.28 4.12
C LEU A 13 -17.07 -11.00 5.57
N ARG A 14 -16.17 -11.17 6.55
CA ARG A 14 -16.49 -11.18 7.99
C ARG A 14 -15.92 -9.99 8.75
N GLU A 15 -14.84 -9.40 8.26
CA GLU A 15 -14.04 -8.41 8.98
C GLU A 15 -14.30 -7.02 8.43
N ARG A 16 -14.61 -6.07 9.32
CA ARG A 16 -14.75 -4.66 8.95
C ARG A 16 -13.39 -4.02 8.68
N ILE A 17 -12.36 -4.41 9.44
CA ILE A 17 -11.01 -3.87 9.33
C ILE A 17 -10.04 -5.03 9.12
N ARG A 18 -9.36 -5.03 7.97
CA ARG A 18 -8.25 -5.93 7.65
C ARG A 18 -6.96 -5.13 7.55
N ASN A 19 -5.87 -5.69 8.05
CA ASN A 19 -4.55 -5.09 8.00
C ASN A 19 -3.52 -6.14 7.61
N VAL A 20 -2.96 -6.05 6.40
CA VAL A 20 -2.11 -7.07 5.81
C VAL A 20 -0.70 -6.54 5.62
N LEU A 21 0.26 -7.12 6.32
CA LEU A 21 1.66 -6.93 6.01
C LEU A 21 2.05 -7.96 4.95
N LYS A 22 2.65 -7.52 3.84
CA LYS A 22 2.88 -8.40 2.69
C LYS A 22 4.26 -8.21 2.06
N SER A 23 4.73 -9.28 1.44
CA SER A 23 5.91 -9.30 0.59
C SER A 23 5.71 -8.51 -0.70
N ARG A 24 6.80 -8.03 -1.31
CA ARG A 24 6.74 -7.38 -2.62
C ARG A 24 6.26 -8.37 -3.69
N GLN A 25 5.56 -7.83 -4.69
CA GLN A 25 5.14 -8.55 -5.90
C GLN A 25 4.24 -9.79 -5.72
N ILE A 26 3.62 -10.02 -4.55
CA ILE A 26 2.67 -11.14 -4.36
C ILE A 26 1.24 -10.87 -4.87
N GLY A 27 1.04 -9.87 -5.74
CA GLY A 27 -0.26 -9.60 -6.37
C GLY A 27 -1.35 -9.01 -5.45
N ALA A 28 -0.98 -8.29 -4.37
CA ALA A 28 -1.94 -7.68 -3.45
C ALA A 28 -2.85 -6.64 -4.14
N THR A 29 -2.28 -5.65 -4.83
CA THR A 29 -3.05 -4.61 -5.56
C THR A 29 -3.90 -5.23 -6.67
N TRP A 30 -3.38 -6.24 -7.38
CA TRP A 30 -4.13 -7.00 -8.39
C TRP A 30 -5.38 -7.66 -7.80
N TYR A 31 -5.26 -8.25 -6.61
CA TYR A 31 -6.35 -8.91 -5.90
C TYR A 31 -7.37 -7.88 -5.37
N PHE A 32 -6.92 -6.89 -4.59
CA PHE A 32 -7.82 -5.92 -3.95
C PHE A 32 -8.54 -5.03 -4.96
N ALA A 33 -7.93 -4.74 -6.12
CA ALA A 33 -8.61 -4.07 -7.24
C ALA A 33 -9.84 -4.86 -7.71
N ARG A 34 -9.73 -6.18 -7.85
CA ARG A 34 -10.82 -7.06 -8.27
C ARG A 34 -11.88 -7.22 -7.20
N GLU A 35 -11.45 -7.43 -5.96
CA GLU A 35 -12.34 -7.52 -4.81
C GLU A 35 -13.20 -6.25 -4.69
N ALA A 36 -12.57 -5.07 -4.74
CA ALA A 36 -13.26 -3.79 -4.68
C ALA A 36 -14.23 -3.58 -5.84
N PHE A 37 -13.81 -3.94 -7.07
CA PHE A 37 -14.66 -3.80 -8.25
C PHE A 37 -15.88 -4.72 -8.20
N ILE A 38 -15.70 -5.99 -7.80
CA ILE A 38 -16.80 -6.95 -7.62
C ILE A 38 -17.74 -6.48 -6.50
N ASP A 39 -17.23 -6.01 -5.37
CA ASP A 39 -18.04 -5.44 -4.29
C ASP A 39 -18.86 -4.25 -4.78
N ALA A 40 -18.25 -3.32 -5.52
CA ALA A 40 -18.94 -2.18 -6.10
C ALA A 40 -20.07 -2.59 -7.05
N LEU A 41 -19.81 -3.54 -7.95
CA LEU A 41 -20.80 -4.07 -8.91
C LEU A 41 -21.98 -4.75 -8.21
N THR A 42 -21.70 -5.56 -7.19
CA THR A 42 -22.71 -6.42 -6.54
C THR A 42 -23.51 -5.71 -5.46
N THR A 43 -22.94 -4.67 -4.82
CA THR A 43 -23.56 -4.02 -3.66
C THR A 43 -23.90 -2.55 -3.85
N GLY A 44 -23.42 -1.91 -4.92
CA GLY A 44 -23.57 -0.46 -5.12
C GLY A 44 -22.69 0.40 -4.19
N ARG A 45 -21.77 -0.24 -3.44
CA ARG A 45 -20.87 0.45 -2.51
C ARG A 45 -19.78 1.20 -3.26
N ASN A 46 -19.55 2.45 -2.88
CA ASN A 46 -18.40 3.22 -3.32
C ASN A 46 -17.10 2.61 -2.82
N GLN A 47 -16.03 2.76 -3.60
CA GLN A 47 -14.69 2.28 -3.25
C GLN A 47 -13.71 3.45 -3.31
N ILE A 48 -12.86 3.57 -2.30
CA ILE A 48 -11.87 4.62 -2.16
C ILE A 48 -10.49 3.98 -2.08
N PHE A 49 -9.66 4.26 -3.07
CA PHE A 49 -8.29 3.79 -3.17
C PHE A 49 -7.35 4.94 -2.82
N LEU A 50 -6.57 4.74 -1.76
CA LEU A 50 -5.51 5.64 -1.32
C LEU A 50 -4.19 4.85 -1.34
N SER A 51 -3.12 5.47 -1.81
CA SER A 51 -1.76 4.90 -1.83
C SER A 51 -0.73 5.96 -1.46
N ALA A 52 0.56 5.61 -1.38
CA ALA A 52 1.64 6.56 -1.13
C ALA A 52 1.82 7.64 -2.23
N SER A 53 1.20 7.46 -3.40
CA SER A 53 0.99 8.53 -4.39
C SER A 53 -0.25 8.28 -5.25
N LYS A 54 -0.72 9.32 -5.94
CA LYS A 54 -1.81 9.26 -6.91
C LYS A 54 -1.47 8.35 -8.09
N ALA A 55 -0.20 8.37 -8.53
CA ALA A 55 0.30 7.45 -9.56
C ALA A 55 0.13 5.98 -9.14
N GLN A 56 0.44 5.64 -7.89
CA GLN A 56 0.21 4.30 -7.36
C GLN A 56 -1.28 3.98 -7.21
N ALA A 57 -2.11 4.93 -6.77
CA ALA A 57 -3.56 4.72 -6.72
C ALA A 57 -4.14 4.41 -8.12
N HIS A 58 -3.58 4.99 -9.19
CA HIS A 58 -3.97 4.69 -10.58
C HIS A 58 -3.59 3.27 -11.02
N VAL A 59 -2.71 2.56 -10.32
CA VAL A 59 -2.45 1.12 -10.58
C VAL A 59 -3.71 0.28 -10.31
N PHE A 60 -4.49 0.62 -9.27
CA PHE A 60 -5.80 -0.01 -9.07
C PHE A 60 -6.73 0.24 -10.26
N LYS A 61 -6.78 1.49 -10.74
CA LYS A 61 -7.60 1.89 -11.91
C LYS A 61 -7.25 1.05 -13.13
N GLN A 62 -5.95 0.86 -13.40
CA GLN A 62 -5.46 0.02 -14.50
C GLN A 62 -5.89 -1.44 -14.34
N TYR A 63 -5.72 -2.04 -13.15
CA TYR A 63 -6.15 -3.42 -12.91
C TYR A 63 -7.67 -3.60 -13.06
N ILE A 64 -8.47 -2.61 -12.65
CA ILE A 64 -9.93 -2.63 -12.80
C ILE A 64 -10.34 -2.54 -14.27
N ILE A 65 -9.77 -1.60 -15.02
CA ILE A 65 -10.03 -1.44 -16.46
C ILE A 65 -9.65 -2.73 -17.20
N GLN A 66 -8.46 -3.27 -16.92
CA GLN A 66 -7.99 -4.50 -17.54
C GLN A 66 -8.92 -5.68 -17.22
N PHE A 67 -9.32 -5.83 -15.95
CA PHE A 67 -10.21 -6.91 -15.55
C PHE A 67 -11.60 -6.80 -16.20
N ALA A 68 -12.19 -5.60 -16.29
CA ALA A 68 -13.48 -5.40 -16.95
C ALA A 68 -13.42 -5.70 -18.46
N LYS A 69 -12.32 -5.31 -19.10
CA LYS A 69 -12.06 -5.61 -20.52
C LYS A 69 -11.91 -7.12 -20.75
N ASP A 70 -11.09 -7.79 -19.95
CA ASP A 70 -10.80 -9.22 -20.13
C ASP A 70 -12.00 -10.10 -19.79
N ALA A 71 -12.72 -9.79 -18.71
CA ALA A 71 -13.81 -10.63 -18.23
C ALA A 71 -15.13 -10.41 -18.99
N ALA A 72 -15.37 -9.20 -19.52
CA ALA A 72 -16.67 -8.83 -20.09
C ALA A 72 -16.61 -7.99 -21.38
N GLY A 73 -15.41 -7.69 -21.91
CA GLY A 73 -15.26 -6.83 -23.09
C GLY A 73 -15.66 -5.37 -22.86
N VAL A 74 -15.76 -4.93 -21.60
CA VAL A 74 -16.24 -3.59 -21.25
C VAL A 74 -15.06 -2.63 -21.07
N GLU A 75 -15.11 -1.49 -21.74
CA GLU A 75 -14.15 -0.40 -21.56
C GLU A 75 -14.66 0.59 -20.51
N LEU A 76 -13.99 0.64 -19.35
CA LEU A 76 -14.33 1.58 -18.28
C LEU A 76 -13.58 2.91 -18.44
N LYS A 77 -14.27 4.03 -18.21
CA LYS A 77 -13.75 5.40 -18.34
C LYS A 77 -14.19 6.27 -17.16
N GLY A 78 -13.51 7.40 -16.97
CA GLY A 78 -13.86 8.41 -15.97
C GLY A 78 -12.84 8.56 -14.84
N GLU A 79 -12.90 9.70 -14.16
CA GLU A 79 -12.15 10.04 -12.95
C GLU A 79 -12.93 11.09 -12.14
N PRO A 80 -13.71 10.70 -11.10
CA PRO A 80 -13.90 9.32 -10.61
C PRO A 80 -14.68 8.44 -11.61
N MET A 81 -14.56 7.13 -11.46
CA MET A 81 -15.27 6.16 -12.31
C MET A 81 -16.61 5.82 -11.67
N VAL A 82 -17.71 6.05 -12.39
CA VAL A 82 -19.08 5.78 -11.91
C VAL A 82 -19.64 4.58 -12.66
N LEU A 83 -20.05 3.55 -11.92
CA LEU A 83 -20.63 2.33 -12.48
C LEU A 83 -22.14 2.52 -12.75
N PRO A 84 -22.74 1.73 -13.65
CA PRO A 84 -24.17 1.85 -13.98
C PRO A 84 -25.13 1.69 -12.79
N ASN A 85 -24.69 1.03 -11.71
CA ASN A 85 -25.45 0.87 -10.48
C ASN A 85 -25.28 2.04 -9.49
N GLY A 86 -24.56 3.10 -9.87
CA GLY A 86 -24.31 4.29 -9.05
C GLY A 86 -23.09 4.22 -8.13
N ALA A 87 -22.42 3.06 -8.01
CA ALA A 87 -21.20 2.95 -7.24
C ALA A 87 -20.08 3.80 -7.88
N THR A 88 -19.37 4.57 -7.04
CA THR A 88 -18.25 5.41 -7.49
C THR A 88 -16.92 4.88 -6.99
N LEU A 89 -15.93 4.83 -7.88
CA LEU A 89 -14.54 4.44 -7.59
C LEU A 89 -13.65 5.70 -7.58
N TYR A 90 -13.09 6.01 -6.42
CA TYR A 90 -12.21 7.16 -6.20
C TYR A 90 -10.75 6.71 -6.11
N PHE A 91 -9.86 7.32 -6.89
CA PHE A 91 -8.42 7.06 -6.88
C PHE A 91 -7.69 8.32 -6.43
N LEU A 92 -7.18 8.31 -5.20
CA LEU A 92 -6.73 9.51 -4.49
C LEU A 92 -5.25 9.39 -4.07
N GLY A 93 -4.52 10.51 -4.06
CA GLY A 93 -3.17 10.61 -3.50
C GLY A 93 -3.15 10.81 -1.98
N THR A 94 -2.01 11.18 -1.41
CA THR A 94 -1.82 11.31 0.06
C THR A 94 -2.33 12.62 0.66
N ASN A 95 -2.97 13.48 -0.13
CA ASN A 95 -3.46 14.77 0.35
C ASN A 95 -4.71 14.62 1.24
N ALA A 96 -4.50 14.70 2.55
CA ALA A 96 -5.56 14.56 3.54
C ALA A 96 -6.70 15.59 3.38
N ARG A 97 -6.47 16.75 2.74
CA ARG A 97 -7.52 17.77 2.52
C ARG A 97 -8.50 17.34 1.44
N THR A 98 -8.01 16.73 0.36
CA THR A 98 -8.86 16.28 -0.74
C THR A 98 -9.62 15.00 -0.40
N ALA A 99 -9.15 14.24 0.60
CA ALA A 99 -9.75 12.98 1.03
C ALA A 99 -10.90 13.10 2.07
N GLN A 100 -11.36 14.28 2.48
CA GLN A 100 -12.35 14.38 3.58
C GLN A 100 -13.82 14.10 3.21
N SER A 101 -14.19 14.33 1.94
CA SER A 101 -15.62 14.42 1.57
C SER A 101 -16.24 13.11 1.07
N TYR A 102 -15.42 12.09 0.80
CA TYR A 102 -15.89 10.85 0.20
C TYR A 102 -16.40 9.85 1.25
N HIS A 103 -17.18 8.87 0.80
CA HIS A 103 -17.65 7.77 1.64
C HIS A 103 -17.69 6.47 0.85
N GLY A 104 -17.23 5.37 1.44
CA GLY A 104 -17.09 4.09 0.76
C GLY A 104 -16.21 3.10 1.52
N ASN A 105 -16.01 1.92 0.93
CA ASN A 105 -14.97 1.01 1.41
C ASN A 105 -13.60 1.63 1.14
N LEU A 106 -12.73 1.60 2.14
CA LEU A 106 -11.38 2.14 2.06
C LEU A 106 -10.37 1.02 1.77
N TYR A 107 -9.52 1.23 0.77
CA TYR A 107 -8.31 0.47 0.51
C TYR A 107 -7.12 1.42 0.61
N LEU A 108 -6.24 1.17 1.58
CA LEU A 108 -5.03 1.96 1.81
C LEU A 108 -3.80 1.07 1.53
N ASP A 109 -3.22 1.24 0.34
CA ASP A 109 -2.01 0.54 -0.14
C ASP A 109 -0.73 1.24 0.33
N GLU A 110 0.34 0.46 0.49
CA GLU A 110 1.68 0.87 0.88
C GLU A 110 1.71 1.90 2.03
N TYR A 111 0.86 1.71 3.04
CA TYR A 111 0.67 2.70 4.10
C TYR A 111 1.90 2.92 5.01
N PHE A 112 2.88 1.99 5.00
CA PHE A 112 4.18 2.20 5.65
C PHE A 112 5.12 3.13 4.88
N TRP A 113 4.72 3.58 3.69
CA TRP A 113 5.46 4.53 2.85
C TRP A 113 4.73 5.88 2.72
N ILE A 114 3.58 6.03 3.41
CA ILE A 114 2.81 7.27 3.44
C ILE A 114 3.37 8.22 4.51
N GLN A 115 3.72 9.43 4.08
CA GLN A 115 4.02 10.53 4.99
C GLN A 115 2.77 11.03 5.72
N ARG A 116 2.93 11.41 7.00
CA ARG A 116 1.82 11.88 7.84
C ARG A 116 0.67 10.87 7.87
N PHE A 117 1.00 9.59 7.89
CA PHE A 117 0.05 8.49 7.91
C PHE A 117 -1.02 8.66 9.00
N GLN A 118 -0.65 9.11 10.21
CA GLN A 118 -1.66 9.26 11.27
C GLN A 118 -2.71 10.35 10.93
N GLU A 119 -2.30 11.44 10.28
CA GLU A 119 -3.19 12.50 9.80
C GLU A 119 -4.10 11.98 8.69
N LEU A 120 -3.52 11.34 7.67
CA LEU A 120 -4.28 10.78 6.54
C LEU A 120 -5.26 9.72 7.02
N ARG A 121 -4.82 8.78 7.88
CA ARG A 121 -5.65 7.72 8.45
C ARG A 121 -6.82 8.31 9.23
N LYS A 122 -6.60 9.35 10.03
CA LYS A 122 -7.66 9.99 10.82
C LYS A 122 -8.78 10.49 9.91
N VAL A 123 -8.42 11.14 8.80
CA VAL A 123 -9.39 11.58 7.79
C VAL A 123 -10.02 10.38 7.07
N ALA A 124 -9.20 9.47 6.55
CA ALA A 124 -9.66 8.39 5.68
C ALA A 124 -10.54 7.38 6.39
N SER A 125 -10.25 7.06 7.65
CA SER A 125 -11.10 6.20 8.46
C SER A 125 -12.49 6.81 8.73
N GLY A 126 -12.61 8.14 8.71
CA GLY A 126 -13.89 8.86 8.79
C GLY A 126 -14.79 8.63 7.57
N MET A 127 -14.19 8.51 6.37
CA MET A 127 -14.93 8.17 5.13
C MET A 127 -15.64 6.81 5.20
N ALA A 128 -15.09 5.89 6.00
CA ALA A 128 -15.58 4.53 6.18
C ALA A 128 -16.21 4.31 7.57
N ILE A 129 -16.77 5.34 8.20
CA ILE A 129 -17.27 5.26 9.59
C ILE A 129 -18.51 4.39 9.75
N HIS A 130 -19.42 4.38 8.77
CA HIS A 130 -20.63 3.56 8.82
C HIS A 130 -20.28 2.06 8.86
N SER A 131 -21.10 1.28 9.57
CA SER A 131 -20.89 -0.17 9.77
C SER A 131 -20.84 -0.98 8.48
N LYS A 132 -21.49 -0.50 7.41
CA LYS A 132 -21.49 -1.15 6.09
C LYS A 132 -20.16 -0.99 5.34
N TRP A 133 -19.32 -0.02 5.69
CA TRP A 133 -18.05 0.23 5.02
C TRP A 133 -16.92 -0.58 5.64
N ARG A 134 -16.07 -1.14 4.77
CA ARG A 134 -14.87 -1.89 5.14
C ARG A 134 -13.62 -1.02 5.03
N GLN A 135 -12.58 -1.35 5.78
CA GLN A 135 -11.26 -0.73 5.72
C GLN A 135 -10.21 -1.83 5.53
N THR A 136 -9.44 -1.73 4.45
CA THR A 136 -8.41 -2.70 4.09
C THR A 136 -7.09 -1.96 3.99
N TYR A 137 -6.22 -2.20 4.96
CA TYR A 137 -4.85 -1.69 4.98
C TYR A 137 -3.94 -2.80 4.48
N PHE A 138 -3.04 -2.50 3.56
CA PHE A 138 -2.01 -3.45 3.18
C PHE A 138 -0.74 -2.74 2.73
N SER A 139 0.42 -3.32 3.02
CA SER A 139 1.69 -2.65 2.77
C SER A 139 2.86 -3.62 2.87
N THR A 140 3.95 -3.29 2.16
CA THR A 140 5.28 -3.79 2.53
C THR A 140 5.78 -3.08 3.79
N PRO A 141 6.63 -3.70 4.62
CA PRO A 141 7.23 -3.02 5.78
C PRO A 141 8.19 -1.90 5.34
N SER A 142 8.35 -0.88 6.18
CA SER A 142 9.41 0.12 6.05
C SER A 142 10.34 0.05 7.27
N SER A 143 10.31 1.05 8.15
CA SER A 143 11.09 1.10 9.40
C SER A 143 10.20 0.99 10.65
N LEU A 144 10.76 0.46 11.74
CA LEU A 144 10.16 0.49 13.08
C LEU A 144 9.88 1.91 13.59
N ALA A 145 10.66 2.90 13.14
CA ALA A 145 10.48 4.32 13.48
C ALA A 145 9.36 4.99 12.67
N HIS A 146 8.78 4.31 11.66
CA HIS A 146 7.68 4.86 10.87
C HIS A 146 6.43 5.09 11.74
N GLU A 147 5.74 6.21 11.55
CA GLU A 147 4.60 6.60 12.40
C GLU A 147 3.38 5.66 12.30
N ALA A 148 3.36 4.82 11.26
CA ALA A 148 2.34 3.78 11.07
C ALA A 148 2.61 2.51 11.89
N TYR A 149 3.84 2.30 12.37
CA TYR A 149 4.18 1.11 13.14
C TYR A 149 3.34 0.95 14.42
N PRO A 150 3.07 2.02 15.21
CA PRO A 150 2.13 1.95 16.32
C PRO A 150 0.71 1.49 15.93
N PHE A 151 0.25 1.78 14.72
CA PHE A 151 -1.05 1.32 14.24
C PHE A 151 -1.03 -0.19 13.93
N TRP A 152 0.06 -0.69 13.35
CA TRP A 152 0.25 -2.12 13.10
C TRP A 152 0.41 -2.92 14.40
N SER A 153 1.29 -2.49 15.30
CA SER A 153 1.61 -3.18 16.56
C SER A 153 0.51 -3.12 17.62
N GLY A 154 -0.55 -2.34 17.39
CA GLY A 154 -1.61 -2.10 18.37
C GLY A 154 -1.24 -1.08 19.46
N ALA A 155 -0.01 -0.55 19.48
CA ALA A 155 0.37 0.49 20.44
C ALA A 155 -0.50 1.76 20.33
N LEU A 156 -0.95 2.09 19.11
CA LEU A 156 -1.87 3.21 18.88
C LEU A 156 -3.24 2.98 19.54
N PHE A 157 -3.69 1.73 19.70
CA PHE A 157 -4.89 1.40 20.48
C PHE A 157 -4.68 1.81 21.94
N ASN A 158 -3.55 1.50 22.55
CA ASN A 158 -3.34 1.82 23.97
C ASN A 158 -3.25 3.32 24.27
N ARG A 159 -3.00 4.16 23.26
CA ARG A 159 -2.85 5.61 23.42
C ARG A 159 -4.14 6.24 23.99
N GLY A 160 -4.00 6.90 25.13
CA GLY A 160 -5.12 7.57 25.82
C GLY A 160 -6.04 6.65 26.61
N ARG A 161 -5.78 5.33 26.63
CA ARG A 161 -6.50 4.36 27.47
C ARG A 161 -5.80 4.15 28.80
N LYS A 162 -6.55 3.74 29.81
CA LYS A 162 -5.99 3.35 31.11
C LYS A 162 -5.11 2.11 30.96
N LYS A 163 -4.10 1.98 31.81
CA LYS A 163 -3.15 0.85 31.76
C LYS A 163 -3.83 -0.52 31.90
N GLU A 164 -4.94 -0.61 32.64
CA GLU A 164 -5.76 -1.82 32.78
C GLU A 164 -6.47 -2.25 31.49
N ASP A 165 -6.73 -1.31 30.58
CA ASP A 165 -7.36 -1.55 29.27
C ASP A 165 -6.32 -1.74 28.15
N HIS A 166 -5.02 -1.75 28.49
CA HIS A 166 -3.97 -1.92 27.49
C HIS A 166 -3.93 -3.36 27.02
N ILE A 167 -3.82 -3.51 25.71
CA ILE A 167 -3.66 -4.81 25.05
C ILE A 167 -2.22 -4.97 24.57
N ARG A 168 -1.82 -6.22 24.37
CA ARG A 168 -0.61 -6.57 23.63
C ARG A 168 -1.01 -7.39 22.42
N VAL A 169 -0.70 -6.89 21.23
CA VAL A 169 -0.86 -7.65 19.99
C VAL A 169 0.46 -8.35 19.70
N ASP A 170 0.43 -9.67 19.59
CA ASP A 170 1.55 -10.44 19.08
C ASP A 170 1.59 -10.30 17.55
N VAL A 171 2.58 -9.55 17.06
CA VAL A 171 2.79 -9.29 15.63
C VAL A 171 3.87 -10.15 15.00
N SER A 172 4.24 -11.26 15.65
CA SER A 172 5.14 -12.25 15.05
C SER A 172 4.51 -12.93 13.83
N HIS A 173 5.34 -13.29 12.86
CA HIS A 173 4.92 -14.06 11.68
C HIS A 173 4.22 -15.36 12.07
N ALA A 174 4.79 -16.14 13.00
CA ALA A 174 4.19 -17.38 13.50
C ALA A 174 2.76 -17.20 14.04
N ASN A 175 2.44 -16.05 14.63
CA ASN A 175 1.10 -15.76 15.15
C ASN A 175 0.12 -15.25 14.08
N LEU A 176 0.63 -14.63 13.01
CA LEU A 176 -0.17 -13.90 12.02
C LEU A 176 -0.14 -14.49 10.59
N GLN A 177 0.67 -15.51 10.28
CA GLN A 177 0.77 -16.09 8.93
C GLN A 177 -0.57 -16.59 8.38
N ASP A 178 -1.41 -17.20 9.23
CA ASP A 178 -2.74 -17.71 8.85
C ASP A 178 -3.86 -16.66 8.95
N GLY A 179 -3.53 -15.45 9.40
CA GLY A 179 -4.48 -14.38 9.65
C GLY A 179 -5.26 -14.54 10.95
N ARG A 180 -5.38 -13.47 11.73
CA ARG A 180 -6.03 -13.50 13.05
C ARG A 180 -6.74 -12.21 13.38
N ARG A 181 -7.93 -12.32 13.99
CA ARG A 181 -8.58 -11.18 14.66
C ARG A 181 -7.85 -10.88 15.98
N CYS A 182 -7.24 -9.71 16.06
CA CYS A 182 -6.47 -9.26 17.21
C CYS A 182 -7.32 -8.46 18.21
N ALA A 183 -6.80 -8.29 19.43
CA ALA A 183 -7.50 -7.61 20.53
C ALA A 183 -7.77 -6.12 20.24
N ASP A 184 -7.11 -5.53 19.25
CA ASP A 184 -7.36 -4.16 18.78
C ASP A 184 -8.58 -4.05 17.84
N GLY A 185 -9.29 -5.17 17.60
CA GLY A 185 -10.48 -5.25 16.75
C GLY A 185 -10.16 -5.30 15.26
N GLN A 186 -8.90 -5.54 14.88
CA GLN A 186 -8.48 -5.68 13.49
C GLN A 186 -8.14 -7.13 13.17
N TRP A 187 -8.51 -7.59 11.99
CA TRP A 187 -7.93 -8.81 11.44
C TRP A 187 -6.58 -8.49 10.82
N LYS A 188 -5.52 -9.21 11.23
CA LYS A 188 -4.15 -9.00 10.77
C LYS A 188 -3.58 -10.26 10.14
N GLN A 189 -2.80 -10.11 9.07
CA GLN A 189 -2.04 -11.20 8.49
C GLN A 189 -0.66 -10.73 8.03
N ILE A 190 0.35 -11.59 8.13
CA ILE A 190 1.65 -11.42 7.47
C ILE A 190 1.73 -12.45 6.35
N VAL A 191 2.12 -12.02 5.14
CA VAL A 191 2.33 -12.93 3.99
C VAL A 191 3.70 -12.65 3.37
N THR A 192 4.67 -13.50 3.69
CA THR A 192 6.01 -13.50 3.10
C THR A 192 6.01 -14.09 1.68
N VAL A 193 7.14 -14.02 0.98
CA VAL A 193 7.30 -14.71 -0.31
C VAL A 193 7.21 -16.23 -0.13
N GLU A 194 7.73 -16.77 0.98
CA GLU A 194 7.67 -18.19 1.29
C GLU A 194 6.22 -18.64 1.56
N ASP A 195 5.45 -17.84 2.31
CA ASP A 195 4.01 -18.10 2.51
C ASP A 195 3.24 -18.05 1.19
N ALA A 196 3.58 -17.09 0.31
CA ALA A 196 2.93 -16.96 -0.98
C ALA A 196 3.17 -18.22 -1.84
N ILE A 197 4.40 -18.73 -1.87
CA ILE A 197 4.77 -19.96 -2.59
C ILE A 197 4.11 -21.19 -1.96
N ALA A 198 4.12 -21.29 -0.63
CA ALA A 198 3.42 -22.36 0.10
C ALA A 198 1.91 -22.34 -0.21
N GLY A 199 1.32 -21.16 -0.39
CA GLY A 199 -0.05 -20.95 -0.85
C GLY A 199 -0.26 -21.09 -2.36
N GLY A 200 0.70 -21.67 -3.09
CA GLY A 200 0.60 -22.02 -4.50
C GLY A 200 1.05 -20.93 -5.49
N CYS A 201 1.66 -19.83 -5.04
CA CYS A 201 2.22 -18.81 -5.93
C CYS A 201 3.43 -19.36 -6.69
N ASN A 202 3.27 -19.57 -7.99
CA ASN A 202 4.26 -20.17 -8.87
C ASN A 202 5.02 -19.14 -9.74
N LEU A 203 5.06 -17.87 -9.30
CA LEU A 203 5.66 -16.76 -10.04
C LEU A 203 7.10 -16.44 -9.63
N PHE A 204 7.63 -17.12 -8.61
CA PHE A 204 8.91 -16.80 -7.99
C PHE A 204 9.89 -17.97 -8.08
N ASP A 205 11.17 -17.63 -8.26
CA ASP A 205 12.31 -18.52 -8.06
C ASP A 205 13.08 -18.05 -6.82
N LEU A 206 12.89 -18.72 -5.68
CA LEU A 206 13.51 -18.30 -4.42
C LEU A 206 15.03 -18.40 -4.44
N ASP A 207 15.57 -19.40 -5.12
CA ASP A 207 17.01 -19.61 -5.17
C ASP A 207 17.66 -18.47 -5.95
N GLN A 208 17.05 -18.07 -7.06
CA GLN A 208 17.50 -16.90 -7.81
C GLN A 208 17.34 -15.59 -7.02
N LEU A 209 16.21 -15.39 -6.33
CA LEU A 209 15.99 -14.18 -5.53
C LEU A 209 17.03 -14.04 -4.39
N ARG A 210 17.46 -15.15 -3.79
CA ARG A 210 18.54 -15.13 -2.78
C ARG A 210 19.92 -14.77 -3.35
N LEU A 211 20.12 -14.90 -4.66
CA LEU A 211 21.35 -14.45 -5.34
C LEU A 211 21.26 -12.96 -5.74
N GLU A 212 20.06 -12.46 -6.00
CA GLU A 212 19.82 -11.08 -6.46
C GLU A 212 19.84 -10.04 -5.33
N TYR A 213 19.43 -10.45 -4.12
CA TYR A 213 19.28 -9.56 -2.98
C TYR A 213 20.30 -9.87 -1.88
N SER A 214 20.75 -8.82 -1.19
CA SER A 214 21.43 -9.01 0.09
C SER A 214 20.49 -9.64 1.11
N ASP A 215 21.02 -10.30 2.14
CA ASP A 215 20.19 -10.90 3.20
C ASP A 215 19.25 -9.87 3.85
N ALA A 216 19.73 -8.63 4.03
CA ALA A 216 18.94 -7.54 4.60
C ALA A 216 17.79 -7.09 3.67
N ASP A 217 18.06 -6.98 2.37
CA ASP A 217 17.02 -6.64 1.39
C ASP A 217 16.03 -7.78 1.23
N PHE A 218 16.49 -9.03 1.20
CA PHE A 218 15.63 -10.21 1.13
C PHE A 218 14.68 -10.23 2.33
N GLU A 219 15.20 -10.02 3.54
CA GLU A 219 14.41 -9.97 4.77
C GLU A 219 13.35 -8.85 4.72
N ASN A 220 13.74 -7.63 4.36
CA ASN A 220 12.79 -6.51 4.33
C ASN A 220 11.76 -6.63 3.20
N LEU A 221 12.22 -6.90 1.98
CA LEU A 221 11.39 -6.85 0.78
C LEU A 221 10.50 -8.08 0.64
N LEU A 222 11.01 -9.25 1.04
CA LEU A 222 10.40 -10.54 0.73
C LEU A 222 9.90 -11.29 1.97
N MET A 223 10.52 -11.10 3.14
CA MET A 223 10.14 -11.77 4.40
C MET A 223 9.34 -10.89 5.37
N CYS A 224 8.95 -9.69 4.93
CA CYS A 224 8.18 -8.74 5.73
C CYS A 224 8.92 -8.23 7.00
N GLY A 225 10.24 -8.26 7.02
CA GLY A 225 11.05 -7.69 8.11
C GLY A 225 11.00 -6.17 8.12
N PHE A 226 10.87 -5.56 9.30
CA PHE A 226 11.04 -4.10 9.46
C PHE A 226 12.51 -3.75 9.60
N ILE A 227 12.92 -2.66 8.98
CA ILE A 227 14.28 -2.12 9.14
C ILE A 227 14.37 -1.38 10.48
N ASP A 228 15.46 -1.64 11.21
CA ASP A 228 15.92 -0.77 12.29
C ASP A 228 16.85 0.29 11.68
N ASP A 229 16.35 1.51 11.48
CA ASP A 229 17.08 2.60 10.84
C ASP A 229 17.94 3.42 11.83
N THR A 230 18.20 2.89 13.03
CA THR A 230 19.07 3.54 14.02
C THR A 230 20.51 3.72 13.55
N ALA A 231 20.98 2.88 12.61
CA ALA A 231 22.31 2.99 12.02
C ALA A 231 22.36 3.84 10.73
N SER A 232 21.23 4.29 10.21
CA SER A 232 21.16 5.09 8.97
C SER A 232 21.69 6.50 9.19
N VAL A 233 22.48 7.02 8.24
CA VAL A 233 22.97 8.42 8.27
C VAL A 233 21.81 9.42 8.29
N PHE A 234 20.75 9.12 7.54
CA PHE A 234 19.49 9.86 7.58
C PHE A 234 18.36 8.89 7.95
N PRO A 235 17.67 9.09 9.09
CA PRO A 235 16.50 8.29 9.44
C PRO A 235 15.39 8.43 8.38
N LEU A 236 14.59 7.37 8.18
CA LEU A 236 13.52 7.38 7.18
C LEU A 236 12.54 8.53 7.44
N SER A 237 12.19 8.76 8.71
CA SER A 237 11.30 9.86 9.11
C SER A 237 11.80 11.25 8.74
N MET A 238 13.13 11.43 8.60
CA MET A 238 13.72 12.69 8.12
C MET A 238 13.58 12.83 6.61
N LEU A 239 13.89 11.76 5.86
CA LEU A 239 13.77 11.74 4.39
C LEU A 239 12.31 11.91 3.95
N MET A 240 11.38 11.30 4.69
CA MET A 240 9.94 11.42 4.53
C MET A 240 9.37 12.81 4.85
N ARG A 241 10.20 13.84 5.12
CA ARG A 241 9.72 15.24 5.11
C ARG A 241 9.91 15.91 3.75
N GLY A 242 10.78 15.36 2.91
CA GLY A 242 11.11 15.91 1.59
C GLY A 242 10.35 15.27 0.43
N MET A 243 9.71 14.10 0.61
CA MET A 243 8.94 13.50 -0.50
C MET A 243 7.63 14.26 -0.73
N VAL A 244 7.21 14.32 -1.98
CA VAL A 244 5.96 14.95 -2.42
C VAL A 244 5.29 14.05 -3.45
N ASP A 245 3.97 14.16 -3.57
CA ASP A 245 3.26 13.54 -4.68
C ASP A 245 3.46 14.37 -5.94
N SER A 246 4.37 13.94 -6.82
CA SER A 246 4.71 14.67 -8.04
C SER A 246 3.51 14.94 -8.94
N TRP A 247 2.48 14.09 -8.94
CA TRP A 247 1.28 14.29 -9.77
C TRP A 247 0.33 15.36 -9.21
N GLU A 248 0.50 15.72 -7.94
CA GLU A 248 -0.33 16.74 -7.29
C GLU A 248 0.43 18.05 -7.07
N VAL A 249 1.74 17.98 -6.81
CA VAL A 249 2.55 19.15 -6.40
C VAL A 249 3.32 19.76 -7.55
N TRP A 250 3.81 18.97 -8.51
CA TRP A 250 4.67 19.48 -9.59
C TRP A 250 3.84 19.93 -10.79
N GLU A 251 3.37 21.18 -10.75
CA GLU A 251 2.57 21.78 -11.83
C GLU A 251 3.37 22.01 -13.12
N ASP A 252 4.69 22.09 -13.03
CA ASP A 252 5.61 22.37 -14.13
C ASP A 252 6.30 21.12 -14.71
N PHE A 253 6.02 19.95 -14.15
CA PHE A 253 6.54 18.68 -14.62
C PHE A 253 5.50 17.92 -15.46
N ARG A 254 5.80 17.74 -16.74
CA ARG A 254 4.91 17.03 -17.68
C ARG A 254 5.25 15.54 -17.73
N HIS A 255 4.63 14.75 -16.87
CA HIS A 255 4.91 13.31 -16.67
C HIS A 255 4.98 12.47 -17.96
N TRP A 256 4.19 12.79 -18.98
CA TRP A 256 4.08 12.02 -20.22
C TRP A 256 4.82 12.64 -21.41
N SER A 257 5.54 13.75 -21.19
CA SER A 257 6.28 14.46 -22.24
C SER A 257 7.67 13.86 -22.41
N PRO A 258 8.18 13.70 -23.65
CA PRO A 258 9.59 13.37 -23.89
C PRO A 258 10.57 14.38 -23.27
N ARG A 259 10.11 15.61 -23.04
CA ARG A 259 10.82 16.64 -22.27
C ARG A 259 9.93 17.11 -21.12
N PRO A 260 10.06 16.52 -19.92
CA PRO A 260 9.15 16.82 -18.81
C PRO A 260 9.14 18.28 -18.36
N PHE A 261 10.30 18.96 -18.41
CA PHE A 261 10.45 20.40 -18.14
C PHE A 261 10.55 21.26 -19.41
N GLY A 262 10.25 20.70 -20.59
CA GLY A 262 10.41 21.39 -21.87
C GLY A 262 11.87 21.76 -22.15
N ASN A 263 12.14 23.05 -22.35
CA ASN A 263 13.49 23.59 -22.62
C ASN A 263 14.08 24.32 -21.40
N ARG A 264 13.53 24.12 -20.19
CA ARG A 264 14.11 24.71 -18.98
C ARG A 264 15.47 24.09 -18.68
N GLU A 265 16.35 24.90 -18.13
CA GLU A 265 17.65 24.45 -17.65
C GLU A 265 17.49 23.52 -16.45
N VAL A 266 18.33 22.50 -16.37
CA VAL A 266 18.37 21.54 -15.25
C VAL A 266 19.83 21.30 -14.87
N TRP A 267 20.06 20.98 -13.61
CA TRP A 267 21.34 20.51 -13.11
C TRP A 267 21.39 18.99 -13.21
N VAL A 268 22.52 18.45 -13.65
CA VAL A 268 22.74 17.01 -13.76
C VAL A 268 23.91 16.62 -12.88
N GLY A 269 23.65 15.76 -11.90
CA GLY A 269 24.65 15.07 -11.10
C GLY A 269 24.80 13.65 -11.60
N TYR A 270 26.04 13.23 -11.86
CA TYR A 270 26.34 11.87 -12.30
C TYR A 270 27.43 11.29 -11.41
N ASP A 271 27.13 10.14 -10.80
CA ASP A 271 28.06 9.33 -10.03
C ASP A 271 28.41 8.08 -10.83
N PRO A 272 29.58 8.04 -11.50
CA PRO A 272 29.97 6.93 -12.36
C PRO A 272 30.31 5.67 -11.57
N ASN A 273 29.96 4.50 -12.13
CA ASN A 273 30.43 3.22 -11.61
C ASN A 273 31.96 3.09 -11.79
N GLY A 274 32.69 2.78 -10.71
CA GLY A 274 34.13 2.55 -10.68
C GLY A 274 34.61 1.16 -11.16
N GLY A 275 33.75 0.33 -11.73
CA GLY A 275 34.08 -0.99 -12.29
C GLY A 275 33.97 -2.17 -11.29
N GLY A 276 33.49 -1.92 -10.07
CA GLY A 276 33.50 -2.87 -8.94
C GLY A 276 32.16 -3.50 -8.56
N GLY A 277 31.13 -3.42 -9.41
CA GLY A 277 29.82 -4.05 -9.16
C GLY A 277 28.70 -3.09 -8.72
N ASP A 278 29.01 -1.83 -8.43
CA ASP A 278 27.99 -0.81 -8.10
C ASP A 278 27.32 -0.27 -9.36
N SER A 279 26.05 0.15 -9.27
CA SER A 279 25.38 0.81 -10.38
C SER A 279 25.74 2.30 -10.43
N ALA A 280 25.90 2.85 -11.63
CA ALA A 280 26.04 4.30 -11.79
C ALA A 280 24.73 5.00 -11.39
N ALA A 281 24.83 6.16 -10.73
CA ALA A 281 23.67 6.95 -10.35
C ALA A 281 23.62 8.26 -11.14
N LEU A 282 22.43 8.61 -11.63
CA LEU A 282 22.17 9.87 -12.33
C LEU A 282 21.02 10.58 -11.62
N VAL A 283 21.25 11.84 -11.24
CA VAL A 283 20.24 12.71 -10.65
C VAL A 283 20.07 13.94 -11.53
N VAL A 284 18.82 14.25 -11.87
CA VAL A 284 18.45 15.50 -12.53
C VAL A 284 17.71 16.36 -11.50
N VAL A 285 18.20 17.58 -11.28
CA VAL A 285 17.61 18.58 -10.40
C VAL A 285 17.10 19.72 -11.26
N ALA A 286 15.82 20.02 -11.18
CA ALA A 286 15.12 21.03 -11.97
C ALA A 286 14.40 22.02 -11.07
#